data_AF-A0A6G0M6X8-F1
#
_entry.id   AF-A0A6G0M6X8-F1
#
_cell.length_a   1.000
_cell.length_b   1.000
_cell.length_c   1.000
_cell.angle_alpha   90.00
_cell.angle_beta   90.00
_cell.angle_gamma   90.00
#
_symmetry.space_group_name_H-M   'P 1'
#
loop_
_entity.id
_entity.type
_entity.pdbx_description
1 polymer ?
#
loop_
_entity_poly.entity_id
_entity_poly.type
_entity_poly.pdbx_seq_one_letter_code
_entity_poly.pdbx_strand_id
1 'polypeptide(L)'
;MNHTRGKAKHWLLRDYKGARTWTAMIKGMRNRFVTKAKEEDLVASFFDCKQGAKSLDAYIEEFIRLGNTDDVSEQYKMILFKKGLKSTKLRELLHVREFDSLDDLLDGARGLNPKDNDSEAVKSSSTKTTKQSAS
;
A
#
# COMPACT_ATOMS: atom_id res chain seq x y z
N MET A 1 -1.00 -30.51 1.76
CA MET A 1 -0.14 -29.53 2.46
C MET A 1 1.29 -29.63 1.93
N ASN A 2 1.55 -29.09 0.73
CA ASN A 2 2.85 -29.26 0.04
C ASN A 2 3.81 -28.08 0.27
N HIS A 3 3.31 -26.97 0.84
CA HIS A 3 4.05 -25.73 1.01
C HIS A 3 4.78 -25.58 2.36
N THR A 4 4.54 -26.49 3.33
CA THR A 4 5.26 -26.47 4.62
C THR A 4 6.34 -27.55 4.64
N ARG A 5 7.51 -27.22 5.20
CA ARG A 5 8.66 -28.14 5.36
C ARG A 5 9.25 -28.02 6.77
N GLY A 6 10.05 -29.00 7.17
CA GLY A 6 10.80 -28.98 8.43
C GLY A 6 9.93 -28.75 9.68
N LYS A 7 10.39 -27.86 10.57
CA LYS A 7 9.75 -27.56 11.86
C LYS A 7 8.31 -27.05 11.71
N ALA A 8 8.02 -26.27 10.67
CA ALA A 8 6.67 -25.77 10.40
C ALA A 8 5.69 -26.89 10.02
N LYS A 9 6.13 -27.85 9.19
CA LYS A 9 5.32 -29.02 8.83
C LYS A 9 5.07 -29.93 10.04
N HIS A 10 6.12 -30.18 10.84
CA HIS A 10 5.99 -31.00 12.05
C HIS A 10 4.96 -30.40 13.02
N TRP A 11 5.13 -29.12 13.35
CA TRP A 11 4.24 -28.42 14.25
C TRP A 11 2.79 -28.42 13.75
N LEU A 12 2.56 -28.11 12.46
CA LEU A 12 1.20 -28.05 11.91
C LEU A 12 0.49 -29.42 11.90
N LEU A 13 1.24 -30.52 11.68
CA LEU A 13 0.65 -31.85 11.60
C LEU A 13 0.48 -32.53 12.95
N ARG A 14 1.39 -32.27 13.91
CA ARG A 14 1.44 -33.00 15.18
C ARG A 14 1.12 -32.17 16.42
N ASP A 15 1.53 -30.91 16.44
CA ASP A 15 1.50 -30.09 17.65
C ASP A 15 0.36 -29.06 17.64
N TYR A 16 -0.15 -28.70 16.46
CA TYR A 16 -1.24 -27.74 16.33
C TYR A 16 -2.56 -28.32 16.85
N LYS A 17 -3.05 -27.74 17.96
CA LYS A 17 -4.30 -28.14 18.64
C LYS A 17 -5.48 -27.18 18.41
N GLY A 18 -5.31 -26.16 17.55
CA GLY A 18 -6.37 -25.20 17.25
C GLY A 18 -7.38 -25.72 16.22
N ALA A 19 -8.44 -24.95 15.99
CA ALA A 19 -9.45 -25.26 14.98
C ALA A 19 -8.83 -25.35 13.58
N ARG A 20 -9.32 -26.27 12.75
CA ARG A 20 -8.83 -26.48 11.37
C ARG A 20 -9.45 -25.51 10.35
N THR A 21 -9.78 -24.30 10.79
CA THR A 21 -10.17 -23.20 9.90
C THR A 21 -8.92 -22.44 9.44
N TRP A 22 -8.97 -21.84 8.25
CA TRP A 22 -7.85 -21.08 7.70
C TRP A 22 -7.39 -19.97 8.66
N THR A 23 -8.32 -19.17 9.17
CA THR A 23 -8.06 -18.07 10.11
C THR A 23 -7.38 -18.56 11.39
N ALA A 24 -7.88 -19.63 12.01
CA ALA A 24 -7.29 -20.17 13.22
C ALA A 24 -5.89 -20.77 12.97
N MET A 25 -5.68 -21.39 11.82
CA MET A 25 -4.38 -21.91 11.42
C MET A 25 -3.36 -20.79 11.21
N ILE A 26 -3.72 -19.71 10.52
CA ILE A 26 -2.85 -18.54 10.32
C ILE A 26 -2.51 -17.89 11.66
N LYS A 27 -3.51 -17.69 12.53
CA LYS A 27 -3.30 -17.15 13.88
C LYS A 27 -2.35 -18.02 14.69
N GLY A 28 -2.53 -19.34 14.65
CA GLY A 28 -1.63 -20.29 15.31
C GLY A 28 -0.20 -20.24 14.78
N MET A 29 -0.03 -20.16 13.46
CA MET A 29 1.29 -20.04 12.83
C MET A 29 2.00 -18.74 13.23
N ARG A 30 1.29 -17.60 13.24
CA ARG A 30 1.81 -16.32 13.72
C ARG A 30 2.29 -16.46 15.16
N ASN A 31 1.44 -16.93 16.07
CA ASN A 31 1.78 -17.11 17.48
C ASN A 31 2.98 -18.04 17.73
N ARG A 32 3.17 -19.04 16.88
CA ARG A 32 4.26 -20.02 17.03
C ARG A 32 5.59 -19.53 16.48
N PHE A 33 5.57 -18.85 15.34
CA PHE A 33 6.77 -18.58 14.54
C PHE A 33 7.15 -17.10 14.43
N VAL A 34 6.23 -16.18 14.76
CA VAL A 34 6.52 -14.75 14.86
C VAL A 34 6.80 -14.44 16.32
N THR A 35 7.93 -13.81 16.59
CA THR A 35 8.26 -13.34 17.95
C THR A 35 7.45 -12.08 18.27
N LYS A 36 7.18 -11.84 19.56
CA LYS A 36 6.50 -10.60 20.00
C LYS A 36 7.21 -9.34 19.52
N ALA A 37 8.54 -9.28 19.66
CA ALA A 37 9.33 -8.15 19.15
C ALA A 37 9.14 -7.94 17.64
N LYS A 38 9.06 -9.02 16.85
CA LYS A 38 8.83 -8.90 15.41
C LYS A 38 7.41 -8.43 15.08
N GLU A 39 6.42 -8.83 15.88
CA GLU A 39 5.04 -8.34 15.76
C GLU A 39 4.94 -6.84 16.09
N GLU A 40 5.58 -6.42 17.17
CA GLU A 40 5.70 -5.00 17.55
C GLU A 40 6.39 -4.18 16.45
N ASP A 41 7.50 -4.68 15.88
CA ASP A 41 8.18 -4.03 14.75
C ASP A 41 7.27 -3.86 13.52
N LEU A 42 6.44 -4.86 13.22
CA LEU A 42 5.50 -4.81 12.10
C LEU A 42 4.39 -3.78 12.35
N VAL A 43 3.88 -3.71 13.57
CA VAL A 43 2.88 -2.72 13.98
C VAL A 43 3.49 -1.31 13.92
N ALA A 44 4.70 -1.11 14.44
CA ALA A 44 5.41 0.16 14.33
C ALA A 44 5.62 0.56 12.86
N SER A 45 6.06 -0.38 12.02
CA SER A 45 6.22 -0.17 10.58
C SER A 45 4.91 0.25 9.89
N PHE A 46 3.77 -0.27 10.36
CA PHE A 46 2.46 0.13 9.84
C PHE A 46 2.15 1.59 10.17
N PHE A 47 2.35 2.02 11.42
CA PHE A 47 2.11 3.41 11.82
C PHE A 47 3.07 4.41 11.13
N ASP A 48 4.27 3.97 10.78
CA ASP A 48 5.25 4.76 10.04
C ASP A 48 5.11 4.65 8.51
N CYS A 49 4.12 3.89 8.02
CA CYS A 49 3.91 3.69 6.59
C CYS A 49 3.54 5.01 5.89
N LYS A 50 4.45 5.47 5.04
CA LYS A 50 4.30 6.68 4.21
C LYS A 50 4.73 6.38 2.79
N GLN A 51 4.10 7.03 1.83
CA GLN A 51 4.40 6.88 0.41
C GLN A 51 5.87 7.24 0.11
N GLY A 52 6.37 8.34 0.66
CA GLY A 52 7.77 8.77 0.45
C GLY A 52 8.10 8.90 -1.04
N ALA A 53 9.18 8.24 -1.48
CA ALA A 53 9.58 8.20 -2.89
C ALA A 53 8.88 7.12 -3.73
N LYS A 54 8.03 6.28 -3.11
CA LYS A 54 7.35 5.17 -3.80
C LYS A 54 6.26 5.69 -4.76
N SER A 55 5.98 4.92 -5.80
CA SER A 55 4.76 5.09 -6.58
C SER A 55 3.53 4.90 -5.70
N LEU A 56 2.38 5.42 -6.14
CA LEU A 56 1.13 5.25 -5.39
C LEU A 56 0.79 3.76 -5.22
N ASP A 57 0.93 2.96 -6.27
CA ASP A 57 0.63 1.53 -6.22
C ASP A 57 1.54 0.78 -5.25
N ALA A 58 2.86 1.05 -5.28
CA ALA A 58 3.80 0.42 -4.35
C ALA A 58 3.51 0.80 -2.88
N TYR A 59 3.05 2.03 -2.65
CA TYR A 59 2.59 2.46 -1.32
C TYR A 59 1.31 1.74 -0.89
N ILE A 60 0.31 1.62 -1.78
CA ILE A 60 -0.95 0.91 -1.49
C ILE A 60 -0.66 -0.55 -1.15
N GLU A 61 0.17 -1.24 -1.94
CA GLU A 61 0.55 -2.64 -1.68
C GLU A 61 1.21 -2.82 -0.31
N GLU A 62 2.16 -1.94 0.04
CA GLU A 62 2.83 -1.97 1.34
C GLU A 62 1.84 -1.66 2.48
N PHE A 63 0.97 -0.68 2.30
CA PHE A 63 -0.04 -0.29 3.29
C PHE A 63 -1.00 -1.43 3.59
N ILE A 64 -1.52 -2.13 2.56
CA ILE A 64 -2.37 -3.31 2.73
C ILE A 64 -1.60 -4.43 3.45
N ARG A 65 -0.36 -4.69 3.02
CA ARG A 65 0.47 -5.77 3.59
C ARG A 65 0.73 -5.56 5.09
N LEU A 66 1.05 -4.32 5.49
CA LEU A 66 1.31 -3.96 6.88
C LEU A 66 0.01 -3.83 7.70
N GLY A 67 -1.06 -3.32 7.08
CA GLY A 67 -2.36 -3.08 7.69
C GLY A 67 -3.24 -4.33 7.85
N ASN A 68 -2.72 -5.52 7.50
CA ASN A 68 -3.40 -6.80 7.68
C ASN A 68 -3.36 -7.27 9.16
N THR A 69 -3.93 -6.43 10.02
CA THR A 69 -4.16 -6.64 11.44
C THR A 69 -5.60 -6.25 11.79
N ASP A 70 -6.21 -7.02 12.69
CA ASP A 70 -7.57 -6.78 13.20
C ASP A 70 -7.58 -5.76 14.35
N ASP A 71 -6.41 -5.37 14.87
CA ASP A 71 -6.28 -4.52 16.05
C ASP A 71 -6.47 -3.01 15.77
N VAL A 72 -6.60 -2.64 14.49
CA VAL A 72 -6.73 -1.25 14.06
C VAL A 72 -8.05 -1.08 13.31
N SER A 73 -8.87 -0.12 13.74
CA SER A 73 -10.15 0.15 13.09
C SER A 73 -9.96 0.62 11.65
N GLU A 74 -10.90 0.25 10.78
CA GLU A 74 -10.85 0.60 9.36
C GLU A 74 -10.77 2.12 9.15
N GLN A 75 -11.57 2.89 9.88
CA GLN A 75 -11.56 4.35 9.85
C GLN A 75 -10.19 4.92 10.21
N TYR A 76 -9.49 4.31 11.18
CA TYR A 76 -8.14 4.74 11.51
C TYR A 76 -7.16 4.42 10.38
N LYS A 77 -7.29 3.26 9.73
CA LYS A 77 -6.48 2.91 8.54
C LYS A 77 -6.72 3.91 7.41
N MET A 78 -7.96 4.32 7.18
CA MET A 78 -8.31 5.33 6.17
C MET A 78 -7.62 6.68 6.46
N ILE A 79 -7.66 7.14 7.72
CA ILE A 79 -6.99 8.37 8.16
C ILE A 79 -5.47 8.25 7.94
N LEU A 80 -4.88 7.13 8.36
CA LEU A 80 -3.45 6.88 8.23
C LEU A 80 -3.01 6.83 6.77
N PHE A 81 -3.79 6.18 5.90
CA PHE A 81 -3.52 6.12 4.47
C PHE A 81 -3.46 7.52 3.87
N LYS A 82 -4.48 8.37 4.12
CA LYS A 82 -4.51 9.76 3.64
C LYS A 82 -3.30 10.55 4.16
N LYS A 83 -2.93 10.39 5.43
CA LYS A 83 -1.78 11.07 6.05
C LYS A 83 -0.43 10.65 5.43
N GLY A 84 -0.31 9.39 5.01
CA GLY A 84 0.92 8.85 4.42
C GLY A 84 1.16 9.22 2.96
N LEU A 85 0.16 9.76 2.25
CA LEU A 85 0.31 10.17 0.84
C LEU A 85 1.29 11.32 0.66
N LYS A 86 2.10 11.25 -0.40
CA LYS A 86 3.06 12.29 -0.79
C LYS A 86 2.38 13.51 -1.41
N SER A 87 1.39 13.29 -2.26
CA SER A 87 0.72 14.36 -3.01
C SER A 87 -0.31 15.10 -2.15
N THR A 88 -0.06 16.38 -1.86
CA THR A 88 -1.01 17.24 -1.16
C THR A 88 -2.34 17.35 -1.92
N LYS A 89 -2.28 17.51 -3.25
CA LYS A 89 -3.48 17.58 -4.10
C LYS A 89 -4.33 16.31 -4.00
N LEU A 90 -3.71 15.14 -4.02
CA LEU A 90 -4.45 13.88 -3.87
C LEU A 90 -5.07 13.76 -2.47
N ARG A 91 -4.36 14.16 -1.42
CA ARG A 91 -4.90 14.18 -0.05
C ARG A 91 -6.13 15.06 0.09
N GLU A 92 -6.13 16.22 -0.54
CA GLU A 92 -7.26 17.16 -0.54
C GLU A 92 -8.46 16.58 -1.29
N LEU A 93 -8.23 16.04 -2.50
CA LEU A 93 -9.30 15.39 -3.29
C LEU A 93 -9.95 14.22 -2.53
N LEU A 94 -9.16 13.45 -1.79
CA LEU A 94 -9.65 12.34 -0.96
C LEU A 94 -10.30 12.81 0.36
N HIS A 95 -10.11 14.05 0.79
CA HIS A 95 -10.81 14.60 1.97
C HIS A 95 -12.20 15.10 1.63
N VAL A 96 -12.40 15.60 0.41
CA VAL A 96 -13.70 16.15 -0.03
C VAL A 96 -14.70 15.03 -0.36
N ARG A 97 -14.23 13.81 -0.63
CA ARG A 97 -15.07 12.65 -0.92
C ARG A 97 -15.30 11.80 0.32
N GLU A 98 -16.52 11.30 0.45
CA GLU A 98 -16.88 10.24 1.38
C GLU A 98 -16.53 8.88 0.78
N PHE A 99 -16.12 7.96 1.64
CA PHE A 99 -15.77 6.59 1.29
C PHE A 99 -16.34 5.67 2.37
N ASP A 100 -17.02 4.61 1.95
CA ASP A 100 -17.71 3.69 2.85
C ASP A 100 -16.76 2.65 3.46
N SER A 101 -15.67 2.34 2.76
CA SER A 101 -14.65 1.36 3.18
C SER A 101 -13.22 1.81 2.86
N LEU A 102 -12.24 1.09 3.42
CA LEU A 102 -10.83 1.28 3.06
C LEU A 102 -10.59 0.94 1.59
N ASP A 103 -11.19 -0.14 1.08
CA ASP A 103 -11.00 -0.56 -0.32
C ASP A 103 -11.52 0.52 -1.30
N ASP A 104 -12.69 1.10 -1.02
CA ASP A 104 -13.24 2.22 -1.81
C ASP A 104 -12.30 3.42 -1.85
N LEU A 105 -11.66 3.73 -0.71
CA LEU A 105 -10.68 4.81 -0.61
C LEU A 105 -9.43 4.52 -1.45
N LEU A 106 -8.92 3.28 -1.42
CA LEU A 106 -7.73 2.88 -2.17
C LEU A 106 -8.00 2.94 -3.68
N ASP A 107 -9.16 2.48 -4.13
CA ASP A 107 -9.55 2.55 -5.54
C ASP A 107 -9.85 3.98 -5.98
N GLY A 108 -10.46 4.79 -5.12
CA GLY A 108 -10.62 6.22 -5.33
C GLY A 108 -9.28 6.93 -5.50
N ALA A 109 -8.26 6.57 -4.71
CA ALA A 109 -6.92 7.13 -4.84
C ALA A 109 -6.27 6.78 -6.18
N ARG A 110 -6.43 5.53 -6.66
CA ARG A 110 -5.96 5.12 -8.00
C ARG A 110 -6.64 5.90 -9.12
N GLY A 111 -7.97 6.05 -9.05
CA GLY A 111 -8.74 6.77 -10.06
C GLY A 111 -8.45 8.27 -10.11
N LEU A 112 -8.09 8.86 -8.96
CA LEU A 112 -7.74 10.29 -8.84
C LEU A 112 -6.26 10.59 -9.06
N ASN A 113 -5.41 9.56 -9.13
CA ASN A 113 -4.00 9.77 -9.37
C ASN A 113 -3.84 10.37 -10.76
N PRO A 114 -3.34 11.61 -10.89
CA PRO A 114 -2.93 12.11 -12.19
C PRO A 114 -1.85 11.14 -12.64
N LYS A 115 -2.09 10.38 -13.72
CA LYS A 115 -0.98 9.77 -14.45
C LYS A 115 -0.02 10.92 -14.71
N ASP A 116 1.26 10.76 -14.39
CA ASP A 116 2.33 11.74 -14.65
C ASP A 116 2.50 11.98 -16.17
N ASN A 117 1.45 12.44 -16.85
CA ASN A 117 1.36 12.71 -18.27
C ASN A 117 1.58 14.20 -18.60
N ASP A 118 1.87 15.03 -17.60
CA ASP A 118 2.25 16.44 -17.79
C ASP A 118 3.78 16.64 -17.80
N SER A 119 4.55 15.60 -18.16
CA SER A 119 6.01 15.74 -18.32
C SER A 119 6.49 15.89 -19.76
N GLU A 120 5.60 15.98 -20.77
CA GLU A 120 5.95 16.41 -22.13
C GLU A 120 4.85 17.27 -22.78
N ALA A 121 4.64 18.48 -22.26
CA ALA A 121 4.06 19.55 -23.07
C ALA A 121 4.69 20.88 -22.64
N VAL A 122 5.12 21.66 -23.64
CA VAL A 122 5.70 23.01 -23.55
C VAL A 122 7.22 23.08 -23.30
N LYS A 123 7.99 22.62 -24.29
CA LYS A 123 8.96 23.50 -24.97
C LYS A 123 8.89 23.27 -26.48
N SER A 124 7.87 23.85 -27.10
CA SER A 124 7.84 24.04 -28.56
C SER A 124 7.42 25.48 -28.87
N SER A 125 8.02 26.00 -29.95
CA SER A 125 7.91 27.36 -30.51
C SER A 125 8.93 28.36 -29.92
N SER A 126 9.77 29.08 -30.65
CA SER A 126 9.73 29.50 -32.06
C SER A 126 11.10 29.96 -32.56
N THR A 127 11.54 29.49 -33.74
CA THR A 127 12.16 30.40 -34.73
C THR A 127 11.92 29.85 -36.14
N LYS A 128 11.02 30.51 -36.87
CA LYS A 128 10.75 30.28 -38.29
C LYS A 128 11.50 31.34 -39.10
N THR A 129 12.38 30.87 -39.99
CA THR A 129 12.70 31.36 -41.35
C THR A 129 13.02 32.84 -41.61
N THR A 130 14.14 33.08 -42.31
CA THR A 130 14.21 34.05 -43.41
C THR A 130 15.10 33.51 -44.53
N LYS A 131 14.50 33.35 -45.72
CA LYS A 131 15.17 33.20 -47.02
C LYS A 131 15.80 34.54 -47.40
N GLN A 132 16.99 34.54 -47.97
CA GLN A 132 17.41 35.57 -48.93
C GLN A 132 18.21 34.94 -50.06
N SER A 133 17.85 35.34 -51.29
CA SER A 133 18.43 34.96 -52.57
C SER A 133 19.45 36.01 -53.04
N ALA A 134 20.32 35.58 -53.97
CA ALA A 134 21.10 36.34 -54.97
C ALA A 134 22.40 37.05 -54.53
N SER A 135 23.55 36.60 -55.04
CA SER A 135 24.08 36.96 -56.38
C SER A 135 25.09 35.92 -56.84
#